data_AF-A0A1U9KB95-F1
#
_entry.id   AF-A0A1U9KB95-F1
#
_cell.length_a   1.000
_cell.length_b   1.000
_cell.length_c   1.000
_cell.angle_alpha   90.00
_cell.angle_beta   90.00
_cell.angle_gamma   90.00
#
_symmetry.space_group_name_H-M   'P 1'
#
loop_
_entity.id
_entity.type
_entity.pdbx_description
1 polymer ?
#
loop_
_entity_poly.entity_id
_entity_poly.type
_entity_poly.pdbx_seq_one_letter_code
_entity_poly.pdbx_strand_id
1 'polypeptide(L)' 'MRILGHPLKSDQRIVSGESGAVSAGLLYCLARDRRFEQVKEKLGLNRSSSVILINTEGDTDEAHYRRVVWEGAYPMR' A
#
# COMPACT_ATOMS: atom_id res chain seq x y z
N MET A 1 4.92 0.39 0.02
CA MET A 1 5.99 1.42 -0.02
C MET A 1 5.74 2.43 -1.15
N ARG A 2 5.78 2.03 -2.43
CA ARG A 2 5.62 2.95 -3.59
C ARG A 2 4.36 3.83 -3.57
N ILE A 3 3.18 3.25 -3.31
CA ILE A 3 1.89 3.96 -3.31
C ILE A 3 1.89 5.14 -2.32
N LEU A 4 2.40 4.91 -1.10
CA LEU A 4 2.43 5.93 -0.04
C LEU A 4 3.58 6.93 -0.23
N GLY A 5 4.73 6.46 -0.75
CA GLY A 5 5.92 7.28 -0.97
C GLY A 5 5.86 8.19 -2.20
N HIS A 6 5.03 7.85 -3.19
CA HIS A 6 4.77 8.63 -4.41
C HIS A 6 3.26 8.63 -4.70
N PRO A 7 2.46 9.35 -3.89
CA PRO A 7 1.01 9.32 -3.99
C PRO A 7 0.50 10.17 -5.16
N LEU A 8 -0.82 10.08 -5.44
CA LEU A 8 -1.44 10.83 -6.53
C LEU A 8 -1.81 12.25 -6.11
N LYS A 9 -1.59 13.22 -7.01
CA LYS A 9 -2.09 14.60 -6.89
C LYS A 9 -1.76 15.26 -5.54
N SER A 10 -2.79 15.51 -4.73
CA SER A 10 -2.74 16.24 -3.46
C SER A 10 -2.68 15.32 -2.24
N ASP A 11 -2.66 14.00 -2.44
CA ASP A 11 -2.52 13.06 -1.33
C ASP A 11 -1.15 13.25 -0.68
N GLN A 12 -1.12 13.25 0.65
CA GLN A 12 0.10 13.51 1.40
C GLN A 12 1.10 12.36 1.21
N ARG A 13 2.34 12.70 0.90
CA ARG A 13 3.45 11.75 0.87
C ARG A 13 3.73 11.21 2.27
N ILE A 14 3.82 9.88 2.40
CA ILE A 14 4.17 9.19 3.63
C ILE A 14 5.37 8.28 3.37
N VAL A 15 6.45 8.48 4.14
CA VAL A 15 7.56 7.52 4.18
C VAL A 15 7.11 6.33 5.02
N SER A 16 7.00 5.18 4.39
CA SER A 16 6.41 3.98 4.98
C SER A 16 7.20 2.78 4.49
N GLY A 17 7.86 2.12 5.44
CA GLY A 17 8.66 0.92 5.21
C GLY A 17 7.81 -0.28 4.81
N GLU A 18 8.42 -1.43 4.88
CA GLU A 18 7.93 -2.72 4.43
C GLU A 18 6.73 -3.13 5.29
N SER A 19 6.92 -3.16 6.61
CA SER A 19 5.89 -3.54 7.58
C SER A 19 4.85 -2.44 7.69
N GLY A 20 5.25 -1.17 7.62
CA GLY A 20 4.34 -0.03 7.69
C GLY A 20 3.38 0.05 6.50
N ALA A 21 3.86 -0.26 5.29
CA ALA A 21 3.08 -0.09 4.07
C ALA A 21 2.26 -1.32 3.66
N VAL A 22 2.42 -2.46 4.36
CA VAL A 22 1.78 -3.73 3.98
C VAL A 22 0.26 -3.62 3.91
N SER A 23 -0.34 -2.86 4.84
CA SER A 23 -1.78 -2.68 4.94
C SER A 23 -2.34 -1.88 3.75
N ALA A 24 -1.65 -0.83 3.33
CA ALA A 24 -2.01 -0.06 2.12
C ALA A 24 -1.85 -0.89 0.84
N GLY A 25 -0.80 -1.71 0.77
CA GLY A 25 -0.60 -2.65 -0.34
C GLY A 25 -1.73 -3.69 -0.42
N LEU A 26 -2.12 -4.28 0.71
CA LEU A 26 -3.24 -5.22 0.78
C LEU A 26 -4.56 -4.56 0.36
N LEU A 27 -4.84 -3.35 0.85
CA LEU A 27 -6.05 -2.61 0.48
C LEU A 27 -6.10 -2.35 -1.04
N TYR A 28 -4.96 -1.98 -1.64
CA TYR A 28 -4.87 -1.82 -3.09
C TYR A 28 -5.19 -3.12 -3.83
N CYS A 29 -4.61 -4.25 -3.41
CA CYS A 29 -4.88 -5.55 -4.02
C CYS A 29 -6.36 -5.94 -3.89
N LEU A 30 -6.95 -5.80 -2.71
CA LEU A 30 -8.38 -6.08 -2.48
C LEU A 30 -9.27 -5.22 -3.38
N ALA A 31 -8.92 -3.95 -3.58
CA ALA A 31 -9.72 -3.02 -4.37
C ALA A 31 -9.57 -3.20 -5.90
N ARG A 32 -8.42 -3.70 -6.39
CA ARG A 32 -8.09 -3.71 -7.82
C ARG A 32 -8.07 -5.09 -8.46
N ASP A 33 -7.75 -6.13 -7.72
CA ASP A 33 -7.53 -7.46 -8.27
C ASP A 33 -8.77 -8.35 -8.07
N ARG A 34 -9.37 -8.77 -9.19
CA ARG A 34 -10.59 -9.60 -9.22
C ARG A 34 -10.42 -10.93 -8.49
N ARG A 35 -9.19 -11.43 -8.33
CA ARG A 35 -8.91 -12.66 -7.57
C ARG A 35 -9.33 -12.55 -6.11
N PHE A 36 -9.43 -11.33 -5.56
CA PHE A 36 -9.82 -11.10 -4.18
C PHE A 36 -11.25 -10.59 -4.01
N GLU A 37 -12.10 -10.65 -5.04
CA GLU A 37 -13.48 -10.13 -4.97
C GLU A 37 -14.28 -10.76 -3.81
N GLN A 38 -14.20 -12.08 -3.65
CA GLN A 38 -14.89 -12.78 -2.55
C GLN A 38 -14.38 -12.36 -1.17
N VAL A 39 -13.09 -12.02 -1.05
CA VAL A 39 -12.51 -11.56 0.22
C VAL A 39 -12.99 -10.13 0.51
N LYS A 40 -12.98 -9.26 -0.51
CA LYS A 40 -13.49 -7.89 -0.44
C LYS A 40 -14.96 -7.86 0.00
N GLU A 41 -15.80 -8.73 -0.59
CA GLU A 41 -17.21 -8.89 -0.24
C GLU A 41 -17.39 -9.35 1.22
N LYS A 42 -16.65 -10.38 1.65
CA LYS A 42 -16.70 -10.88 3.04
C LYS A 42 -16.28 -9.83 4.08
N LEU A 43 -15.35 -8.95 3.72
CA LEU A 43 -14.93 -7.83 4.57
C LEU A 43 -15.93 -6.66 4.52
N GLY A 44 -16.94 -6.70 3.65
CA GLY A 44 -17.87 -5.60 3.46
C GLY A 44 -17.23 -4.33 2.88
N LEU A 45 -16.05 -4.45 2.27
CA LEU A 45 -15.28 -3.30 1.78
C LEU A 45 -15.92 -2.76 0.49
N ASN A 46 -16.40 -1.53 0.55
CA ASN A 46 -17.14 -0.89 -0.54
C ASN A 46 -16.92 0.64 -0.57
N ARG A 47 -17.70 1.35 -1.41
CA ARG A 47 -17.55 2.80 -1.63
C ARG A 47 -17.91 3.68 -0.42
N SER A 48 -18.66 3.17 0.56
CA SER A 48 -19.00 3.89 1.80
C SER A 48 -18.11 3.49 2.98
N SER A 49 -17.12 2.61 2.78
CA SER A 49 -16.21 2.20 3.84
C SER A 49 -15.20 3.31 4.17
N SER A 50 -15.04 3.62 5.46
CA SER A 50 -13.91 4.41 5.97
C SER A 50 -12.87 3.45 6.57
N VAL A 51 -11.66 3.42 6.00
CA VAL A 51 -10.61 2.48 6.40
C VAL A 51 -9.48 3.22 7.10
N ILE A 52 -9.12 2.79 8.31
CA ILE A 52 -7.95 3.30 9.03
C ILE A 52 -6.79 2.35 8.80
N LEU A 53 -5.65 2.89 8.38
CA LEU A 53 -4.39 2.17 8.24
C LEU A 53 -3.38 2.75 9.22
N ILE A 54 -2.58 1.89 9.84
CA ILE A 54 -1.51 2.30 10.75
C ILE A 54 -0.17 2.08 10.03
N ASN A 55 0.60 3.15 9.88
CA ASN A 55 1.97 3.08 9.43
C ASN A 55 2.89 2.87 10.63
N THR A 56 3.37 1.65 10.83
CA THR A 56 4.17 1.28 12.02
C THR A 56 5.62 1.71 11.93
N GLU A 57 6.16 1.93 10.73
CA GLU A 57 7.57 2.31 10.52
C GLU A 57 7.78 3.19 9.28
N GLY A 58 8.84 3.99 9.31
CA GLY A 58 9.39 4.67 8.15
C GLY A 58 10.34 3.77 7.36
N ASP A 59 11.35 4.35 6.73
CA ASP A 59 12.43 3.68 6.01
C ASP A 59 13.53 3.19 6.96
N THR A 60 13.20 2.26 7.86
CA THR A 60 14.13 1.66 8.83
C THR A 60 15.35 1.00 8.15
N ASP A 61 15.17 0.45 6.94
CA ASP A 61 16.23 0.11 5.99
C ASP A 61 16.15 1.04 4.75
N GLU A 62 16.86 2.17 4.80
CA GLU A 62 16.89 3.16 3.71
C GLU A 62 17.34 2.56 2.36
N ALA A 63 18.29 1.63 2.38
CA ALA A 63 18.83 1.04 1.16
C ALA A 63 17.78 0.15 0.49
N HIS A 64 17.07 -0.67 1.27
CA HIS A 64 15.95 -1.45 0.76
C HIS A 64 14.81 -0.55 0.29
N TYR A 65 14.46 0.47 1.06
CA TYR A 65 13.41 1.42 0.69
C TYR A 65 13.67 2.06 -0.68
N ARG A 66 14.90 2.55 -0.93
CA ARG A 66 15.29 3.14 -2.21
C ARG A 66 15.20 2.13 -3.36
N ARG A 67 15.66 0.89 -3.17
CA ARG A 67 15.53 -0.17 -4.19
C ARG A 67 14.07 -0.43 -4.58
N VAL A 68 13.16 -0.49 -3.60
CA VAL A 68 11.73 -0.73 -3.87
C VAL A 68 11.07 0.48 -4.53
N VAL A 69 11.39 1.68 -4.05
CA VAL A 69 10.65 2.89 -4.41
C VAL A 69 11.18 3.57 -5.67
N TRP A 70 12.49 3.55 -5.92
CA TRP A 70 13.11 4.20 -7.07
C TRP A 70 13.47 3.20 -8.18
N GLU A 71 14.08 2.08 -7.81
CA GLU A 71 14.58 1.09 -8.79
C GLU A 71 13.49 0.08 -9.21
N GLY A 72 12.33 0.12 -8.55
CA GLY A 72 11.18 -0.71 -8.92
C GLY A 72 11.34 -2.19 -8.56
N ALA A 73 12.13 -2.52 -7.53
CA ALA A 73 12.24 -3.89 -7.03
C ALA A 73 10.84 -4.48 -6.74
N TYR A 74 10.69 -5.77 -7.03
CA TYR A 74 9.43 -6.52 -6.96
C TYR A 74 8.31 -5.93 -7.84
N PRO A 75 8.47 -5.95 -9.17
CA PRO A 75 7.41 -5.49 -10.07
C PRO A 75 6.16 -6.37 -9.93
N MET A 76 4.99 -5.73 -9.89
CA MET A 76 3.70 -6.44 -9.98
C MET A 76 3.56 -6.92 -11.43
N ARG A 77 3.37 -8.23 -11.62
CA ARG A 77 3.10 -8.86 -12.92
C ARG A 77 1.61 -8.81 -13.25
#